data_AF-A0A264VZC7-F1
#
_entry.id   AF-A0A264VZC7-F1
#
_cell.length_a   1.000
_cell.length_b   1.000
_cell.length_c   1.000
_cell.angle_alpha   90.00
_cell.angle_beta   90.00
_cell.angle_gamma   90.00
#
_symmetry.space_group_name_H-M   'P 1'
#
loop_
_entity.id
_entity.type
_entity.pdbx_description
1 polymer ?
#
loop_
_entity_poly.entity_id
_entity_poly.type
_entity_poly.pdbx_seq_one_letter_code
_entity_poly.pdbx_strand_id
1 'polypeptide(L)'
;MTLPEELKHKPSGLISLSDQYLSDLVDDERISKPILNLTIDPEPPASFMKTPKLLRWTNDKYLQWVKSQPCCGCGAISDDAHHIIDYGLSGMGTKPHDFFVIPLCRVDHSELHRDPKEWEKEHGTQIEFFIKLVNKAFALGVLG
;
A
#
# COMPACT_ATOMS: atom_id res chain seq x y z
N MET A 1 9.93 54.74 18.77
CA MET A 1 10.78 54.24 17.67
C MET A 1 9.91 54.22 16.43
N THR A 2 10.07 55.21 15.56
CA THR A 2 9.18 55.48 14.42
C THR A 2 9.57 54.63 13.22
N LEU A 3 8.57 54.06 12.54
CA LEU A 3 8.72 53.17 11.39
C LEU A 3 9.48 53.87 10.24
N PRO A 4 10.42 53.19 9.55
CA PRO A 4 11.14 53.75 8.41
C PRO A 4 10.20 54.25 7.29
N GLU A 5 10.51 55.41 6.70
CA GLU A 5 9.75 56.09 5.62
C GLU A 5 9.48 55.18 4.40
N GLU A 6 10.37 54.22 4.15
CA GLU A 6 10.33 53.31 3.00
C GLU A 6 9.14 52.34 3.00
N LEU A 7 8.42 52.24 4.12
CA LEU A 7 7.27 51.35 4.30
C LEU A 7 5.91 52.07 4.20
N LYS A 8 5.89 53.39 3.95
CA LYS A 8 4.64 54.18 3.95
C LYS A 8 3.80 54.06 2.67
N HIS A 9 4.34 53.48 1.59
CA HIS A 9 3.69 53.47 0.27
C HIS A 9 3.63 52.08 -0.41
N LYS A 10 3.57 50.99 0.35
CA LYS A 10 3.20 49.68 -0.22
C LYS A 10 1.74 49.37 0.14
N PRO A 11 0.87 49.06 -0.84
CA PRO A 11 -0.49 48.66 -0.55
C PRO A 11 -0.46 47.39 0.31
N SER A 12 -1.13 47.44 1.46
CA SER A 12 -1.47 46.28 2.30
C SER A 12 -2.52 45.42 1.58
N GLY A 13 -2.15 44.86 0.44
CA GLY A 13 -2.95 43.90 -0.31
C GLY A 13 -2.49 42.50 0.08
N LEU A 14 -3.45 41.61 0.31
CA LEU A 14 -3.25 40.17 0.22
C LEU A 14 -2.37 39.90 -1.00
N ILE A 15 -1.14 39.45 -0.75
CA ILE A 15 -0.24 39.03 -1.81
C ILE A 15 -0.87 37.75 -2.34
N SER A 16 -1.64 37.87 -3.43
CA SER A 16 -1.95 36.74 -4.27
C SER A 16 -0.63 36.34 -4.90
N LEU A 17 0.13 35.50 -4.21
CA LEU A 17 1.32 34.87 -4.76
C LEU A 17 0.83 34.10 -5.99
N SER A 18 1.32 34.50 -7.16
CA SER A 18 1.06 33.76 -8.40
C SER A 18 1.62 32.34 -8.24
N ASP A 19 0.95 31.35 -8.82
CA ASP A 19 1.37 29.94 -8.79
C ASP A 19 2.84 29.73 -9.23
N GLN A 20 3.39 30.66 -10.03
CA GLN A 20 4.80 30.69 -10.43
C GLN A 20 5.79 30.97 -9.30
N TYR A 21 5.41 31.67 -8.22
CA TYR A 21 6.28 31.84 -7.06
C TYR A 21 6.25 30.61 -6.16
N LEU A 22 5.13 29.87 -6.16
CA LEU A 22 5.02 28.57 -5.49
C LEU A 22 5.78 27.49 -6.24
N SER A 23 5.84 27.52 -7.58
CA SER A 23 6.65 26.55 -8.34
C SER A 23 8.13 26.65 -8.03
N ASP A 24 8.65 27.87 -7.90
CA ASP A 24 10.09 28.10 -7.73
C ASP A 24 10.60 27.79 -6.30
N LEU A 25 9.69 27.70 -5.32
CA LEU A 25 9.99 27.22 -3.96
C LEU A 25 9.79 25.71 -3.79
N VAL A 26 9.19 25.04 -4.78
CA VAL A 26 8.86 23.60 -4.76
C VAL A 26 9.88 22.78 -5.57
N ASP A 27 11.00 23.38 -5.95
CA ASP A 27 12.21 22.69 -6.43
C ASP A 27 13.09 22.10 -5.29
N ASP A 28 12.52 21.87 -4.10
CA ASP A 28 13.16 20.98 -3.11
C ASP A 28 12.87 19.52 -3.50
N GLU A 29 13.85 18.96 -4.20
CA GLU A 29 13.95 17.64 -4.82
C GLU A 29 13.81 16.43 -3.85
N ARG A 30 13.03 16.52 -2.76
CA ARG A 30 13.03 15.54 -1.65
C ARG A 30 11.72 14.90 -1.24
N ILE A 31 10.57 15.16 -1.84
CA ILE A 31 9.36 14.38 -1.55
C ILE A 31 8.48 14.21 -2.79
N SER A 32 8.97 13.53 -3.83
CA SER A 32 8.06 12.84 -4.76
C SER A 32 7.58 11.56 -4.08
N LYS A 33 6.64 11.68 -3.13
CA LYS A 33 5.91 10.50 -2.64
C LYS A 33 5.30 9.84 -3.88
N PRO A 34 5.53 8.54 -4.15
CA PRO A 34 4.74 7.85 -5.12
C PRO A 34 3.32 7.83 -4.57
N ILE A 35 2.48 8.75 -5.04
CA ILE A 35 1.04 8.70 -4.79
C ILE A 35 0.55 7.51 -5.61
N LEU A 36 -0.01 6.52 -4.93
CA LEU A 36 -0.83 5.47 -5.51
C LEU A 36 -2.00 6.20 -6.17
N ASN A 37 -1.89 6.46 -7.47
CA ASN A 37 -2.99 6.93 -8.29
C ASN A 37 -4.03 5.81 -8.39
N LEU A 38 -4.81 5.65 -7.32
CA LEU A 38 -5.94 4.76 -7.29
C LEU A 38 -7.05 5.40 -8.12
N THR A 39 -7.12 5.06 -9.40
CA THR A 39 -8.22 5.48 -10.24
C THR A 39 -9.48 4.72 -9.81
N ILE A 40 -10.42 5.44 -9.22
CA ILE A 40 -11.74 4.90 -8.86
C ILE A 40 -12.67 5.24 -10.02
N ASP A 41 -13.05 4.22 -10.79
CA ASP A 41 -14.17 4.32 -11.71
C ASP A 41 -15.46 4.03 -10.91
N PRO A 42 -16.38 5.00 -10.77
CA PRO A 42 -17.63 4.77 -10.04
C PRO A 42 -18.58 3.82 -10.78
N GLU A 43 -18.41 3.63 -12.09
CA GLU A 43 -19.30 2.83 -12.95
C GLU A 43 -18.51 1.91 -13.88
N PRO A 44 -17.66 1.00 -13.35
CA PRO A 44 -16.83 0.16 -14.18
C PRO A 44 -17.74 -0.74 -15.04
N PRO A 45 -17.57 -0.79 -16.38
CA PRO A 45 -18.49 -1.49 -17.27
C PRO A 45 -18.75 -2.97 -16.90
N ALA A 46 -17.77 -3.63 -16.27
CA ALA A 46 -17.91 -4.99 -15.79
C ALA A 46 -18.97 -5.14 -14.68
N SER A 47 -19.24 -4.10 -13.89
CA SER A 47 -20.24 -4.13 -12.80
C SER A 47 -21.67 -4.34 -13.29
N PHE A 48 -21.96 -3.98 -14.54
CA PHE A 48 -23.27 -4.17 -15.17
C PHE A 48 -23.44 -5.54 -15.85
N MET A 49 -22.41 -6.39 -15.84
CA MET A 49 -22.48 -7.73 -16.45
C MET A 49 -23.04 -8.77 -15.46
N LYS A 50 -23.85 -9.71 -15.94
CA LYS A 50 -24.35 -10.85 -15.13
C LYS A 50 -23.23 -11.71 -14.54
N THR A 51 -22.11 -11.84 -15.26
CA THR A 51 -20.94 -12.61 -14.84
C THR A 51 -19.68 -11.86 -15.23
N PRO A 52 -19.19 -10.95 -14.37
CA PRO A 52 -18.02 -10.13 -14.68
C PRO A 52 -16.75 -10.98 -14.75
N LYS A 53 -15.87 -10.66 -15.69
CA LYS A 53 -14.49 -11.14 -15.66
C LYS A 53 -13.69 -10.28 -14.69
N LEU A 54 -13.37 -10.83 -13.52
CA LEU A 54 -12.56 -10.15 -12.52
C LEU A 54 -11.13 -9.98 -13.03
N LEU A 55 -10.58 -8.77 -12.88
CA LEU A 55 -9.19 -8.46 -13.22
C LEU A 55 -8.31 -8.62 -12.00
N ARG A 56 -7.22 -9.40 -12.12
CA ARG A 56 -6.26 -9.57 -11.04
C ARG A 56 -5.38 -8.32 -10.94
N TRP A 57 -5.40 -7.64 -9.79
CA TRP A 57 -4.40 -6.62 -9.48
C TRP A 57 -3.05 -7.29 -9.15
N THR A 58 -1.99 -6.81 -9.80
CA THR A 58 -0.63 -7.34 -9.67
C THR A 58 0.37 -6.23 -9.41
N ASN A 59 1.33 -6.45 -8.53
CA ASN A 59 2.34 -5.45 -8.21
C ASN A 59 3.62 -6.10 -7.67
N ASP A 60 4.59 -6.32 -8.56
CA ASP A 60 5.86 -6.96 -8.20
C ASP A 60 6.64 -6.17 -7.15
N LYS A 61 6.61 -4.83 -7.18
CA LYS A 61 7.29 -3.99 -6.18
C LYS A 61 6.71 -4.19 -4.78
N TYR A 62 5.38 -4.28 -4.68
CA TYR A 62 4.71 -4.59 -3.42
C TYR A 62 5.10 -5.99 -2.93
N LEU A 63 5.06 -7.00 -3.81
CA LEU A 63 5.50 -8.36 -3.45
C LEU A 63 6.95 -8.40 -2.97
N GLN A 64 7.87 -7.66 -3.61
CA GLN A 64 9.26 -7.57 -3.16
C GLN A 64 9.38 -6.91 -1.79
N TRP A 65 8.61 -5.86 -1.53
CA TRP A 65 8.57 -5.25 -0.20
C TRP A 65 8.04 -6.23 0.86
N VAL A 66 6.99 -7.00 0.55
CA VAL A 66 6.47 -8.04 1.46
C VAL A 66 7.54 -9.09 1.75
N LYS A 67 8.25 -9.59 0.73
CA LYS A 67 9.35 -10.56 0.90
C LYS A 67 10.50 -10.05 1.76
N SER A 68 10.69 -8.73 1.85
CA SER A 68 11.72 -8.15 2.73
C SER A 68 11.31 -8.06 4.21
N GLN A 69 10.04 -8.34 4.54
CA GLN A 69 9.57 -8.34 5.92
C GLN A 69 9.98 -9.64 6.63
N PRO A 70 10.11 -9.66 7.98
CA PRO A 70 10.27 -10.92 8.70
C PRO A 70 9.03 -11.81 8.52
N CYS A 71 9.25 -13.13 8.54
CA CYS A 71 8.20 -14.13 8.55
C CYS A 71 7.23 -13.83 9.69
N CYS A 72 5.93 -13.79 9.41
CA CYS A 72 4.94 -13.47 10.43
C CYS A 72 4.69 -14.61 11.43
N GLY A 73 5.01 -15.86 11.05
CA GLY A 73 4.95 -17.03 11.96
C GLY A 73 6.12 -17.05 12.94
N CYS A 74 7.34 -17.28 12.43
CA CYS A 74 8.52 -17.47 13.28
C CYS A 74 9.48 -16.27 13.42
N GLY A 75 9.28 -15.18 12.67
CA GLY A 75 10.17 -14.01 12.68
C GLY A 75 11.48 -14.15 11.89
N ALA A 76 11.74 -15.31 11.27
CA ALA A 76 12.90 -15.51 10.40
C ALA A 76 12.85 -14.63 9.14
N ILE A 77 13.91 -14.65 8.33
CA ILE A 77 13.91 -13.95 7.03
C ILE A 77 12.83 -14.59 6.14
N SER A 78 11.91 -13.77 5.61
CA SER A 78 10.95 -14.20 4.59
C SER A 78 11.64 -14.28 3.23
N ASP A 79 11.26 -15.28 2.44
CA ASP A 79 11.65 -15.42 1.03
C ASP A 79 10.43 -15.43 0.09
N ASP A 80 9.23 -15.61 0.65
CA ASP A 80 7.99 -15.72 -0.11
C ASP A 80 6.89 -14.76 0.37
N ALA A 81 6.17 -14.22 -0.61
CA ALA A 81 4.94 -13.47 -0.38
C ALA A 81 3.78 -14.47 -0.54
N HIS A 82 3.35 -15.05 0.58
CA HIS A 82 2.32 -16.08 0.60
C HIS A 82 0.96 -15.45 0.34
N HIS A 83 0.30 -15.82 -0.75
CA HIS A 83 -1.10 -15.44 -0.99
C HIS A 83 -2.03 -16.16 -0.02
N ILE A 84 -2.88 -15.39 0.66
CA ILE A 84 -3.83 -15.91 1.65
C ILE A 84 -4.76 -16.97 1.01
N ILE A 85 -4.89 -18.11 1.68
CA ILE A 85 -5.72 -19.25 1.23
C ILE A 85 -6.89 -19.50 2.16
N ASP A 86 -7.94 -20.17 1.65
CA ASP A 86 -9.15 -20.56 2.40
C ASP A 86 -10.06 -19.40 2.89
N TYR A 87 -9.88 -18.19 2.36
CA TYR A 87 -10.74 -17.01 2.65
C TYR A 87 -11.58 -16.54 1.44
N GLY A 88 -11.72 -17.35 0.39
CA GLY A 88 -12.54 -17.00 -0.78
C GLY A 88 -11.99 -15.86 -1.65
N LEU A 89 -10.70 -15.53 -1.52
CA LEU A 89 -10.02 -14.45 -2.25
C LEU A 89 -9.60 -14.82 -3.68
N SER A 90 -9.78 -16.09 -4.06
CA SER A 90 -9.55 -16.59 -5.42
C SER A 90 -10.46 -17.79 -5.72
N GLY A 91 -10.64 -18.08 -7.01
CA GLY A 91 -11.31 -19.30 -7.49
C GLY A 91 -10.32 -20.41 -7.86
N MET A 92 -10.86 -21.59 -8.19
CA MET A 92 -10.07 -22.75 -8.60
C MET A 92 -9.13 -22.41 -9.78
N GLY A 93 -7.83 -22.66 -9.60
CA GLY A 93 -6.81 -22.40 -10.63
C GLY A 93 -6.45 -20.93 -10.84
N THR A 94 -6.94 -20.03 -9.99
CA THR A 94 -6.62 -18.58 -10.06
C THR A 94 -5.80 -18.15 -8.85
N LYS A 95 -5.00 -17.09 -9.02
CA LYS A 95 -4.26 -16.46 -7.92
C LYS A 95 -5.04 -15.26 -7.38
N PRO A 96 -5.04 -15.02 -6.06
CA PRO A 96 -5.55 -13.77 -5.49
C PRO A 96 -4.83 -12.54 -6.06
N HIS A 97 -5.35 -11.36 -5.75
CA HIS A 97 -4.62 -10.10 -5.96
C HIS A 97 -3.30 -10.14 -5.17
N ASP A 98 -2.26 -9.50 -5.71
CA ASP A 98 -0.97 -9.37 -5.02
C ASP A 98 -1.07 -8.58 -3.72
N PHE A 99 -2.20 -7.89 -3.51
CA PHE A 99 -2.51 -7.22 -2.26
C PHE A 99 -2.67 -8.22 -1.10
N PHE A 100 -3.31 -9.37 -1.33
CA PHE A 100 -3.67 -10.35 -0.31
C PHE A 100 -2.54 -11.35 -0.02
N VAL A 101 -1.45 -10.84 0.52
CA VAL A 101 -0.26 -11.65 0.86
C VAL A 101 0.22 -11.40 2.28
N ILE A 102 0.93 -12.37 2.85
CA ILE A 102 1.68 -12.27 4.10
C ILE A 102 3.13 -12.74 3.90
N PRO A 103 4.11 -12.18 4.65
CA PRO A 103 5.50 -12.62 4.55
C PRO A 103 5.69 -13.94 5.31
N LEU A 104 6.13 -14.98 4.61
CA LEU A 104 6.50 -16.25 5.23
C LEU A 104 7.92 -16.67 4.82
N CYS A 105 8.59 -17.40 5.69
CA CYS A 105 9.77 -18.17 5.31
C CYS A 105 9.33 -19.48 4.65
N ARG A 106 10.21 -20.12 3.89
CA ARG A 106 9.92 -21.39 3.19
C ARG A 106 9.33 -22.50 4.08
N VAL A 107 9.76 -22.57 5.34
CA VAL A 107 9.31 -23.58 6.31
C VAL A 107 7.84 -23.33 6.67
N ASP A 108 7.54 -22.17 7.25
CA ASP A 108 6.17 -21.78 7.60
C ASP A 108 5.25 -21.79 6.38
N HIS A 109 5.75 -21.38 5.21
CA HIS A 109 4.99 -21.43 3.97
C HIS A 109 4.54 -22.85 3.61
N SER A 110 5.45 -23.82 3.76
CA SER A 110 5.17 -25.22 3.47
C SER A 110 4.26 -25.84 4.54
N GLU A 111 4.44 -25.47 5.81
CA GLU A 111 3.62 -25.94 6.92
C GLU A 111 2.18 -25.42 6.83
N LEU A 112 2.01 -24.14 6.51
CA LEU A 112 0.70 -23.53 6.29
C LEU A 112 -0.02 -24.23 5.12
N HIS A 113 0.65 -24.48 3.99
CA HIS A 113 0.05 -25.24 2.90
C HIS A 113 -0.26 -26.71 3.24
N ARG A 114 0.42 -27.29 4.23
CA ARG A 114 0.18 -28.66 4.69
C ARG A 114 -1.06 -28.75 5.58
N ASP A 115 -1.21 -27.85 6.54
CA ASP A 115 -2.36 -27.77 7.43
C ASP A 115 -2.60 -26.32 7.89
N PRO A 116 -3.43 -25.55 7.15
CA PRO A 116 -3.65 -24.14 7.47
C PRO A 116 -4.25 -23.94 8.86
N LYS A 117 -5.13 -24.85 9.30
CA LYS A 117 -5.84 -24.72 10.57
C LYS A 117 -4.91 -24.92 11.75
N GLU A 118 -4.05 -25.93 11.69
CA GLU A 118 -3.10 -26.16 12.78
C GLU A 118 -2.03 -25.07 12.81
N TRP A 119 -1.53 -24.62 11.65
CA TRP A 119 -0.56 -23.54 11.59
C TRP A 119 -1.14 -22.22 12.15
N GLU A 120 -2.37 -21.85 11.76
CA GLU A 120 -3.03 -20.63 12.26
C GLU A 120 -3.32 -20.71 13.77
N LYS A 121 -3.61 -21.91 14.31
CA LYS A 121 -3.81 -22.11 15.74
C LYS A 121 -2.52 -21.93 16.54
N GLU A 122 -1.38 -22.29 15.97
CA GLU A 122 -0.06 -22.14 16.62
C GLU A 122 0.47 -20.70 16.54
N HIS A 123 0.33 -20.04 15.40
CA HIS A 123 1.01 -18.76 15.12
C HIS A 123 0.10 -17.53 15.19
N GLY A 124 -1.20 -17.70 14.96
CA GLY A 124 -2.14 -16.62 14.66
C GLY A 124 -2.69 -16.73 13.22
N THR A 125 -3.80 -16.06 12.96
CA THR A 125 -4.52 -16.24 11.68
C THR A 125 -3.86 -15.49 10.52
N GLN A 126 -4.02 -16.00 9.30
CA GLN A 126 -3.55 -15.32 8.08
C GLN A 126 -4.10 -13.89 7.99
N ILE A 127 -5.37 -13.68 8.38
CA ILE A 127 -6.04 -12.38 8.32
C ILE A 127 -5.48 -11.39 9.34
N GLU A 128 -5.18 -11.83 10.56
CA GLU A 128 -4.55 -10.95 11.55
C GLU A 128 -3.18 -10.47 11.09
N PHE A 129 -2.38 -11.36 10.50
CA PHE A 129 -1.09 -11.00 9.93
C PHE A 129 -1.23 -10.05 8.74
N PHE A 130 -2.20 -10.31 7.86
CA PHE A 130 -2.50 -9.44 6.73
C PHE A 130 -2.91 -8.02 7.17
N ILE A 131 -3.82 -7.89 8.13
CA ILE A 131 -4.25 -6.59 8.66
C ILE A 131 -3.05 -5.82 9.24
N LYS A 132 -2.19 -6.49 10.01
CA LYS A 132 -0.97 -5.89 10.58
C LYS A 132 0.00 -5.44 9.48
N LEU A 133 0.21 -6.28 8.46
CA LEU A 133 1.07 -5.98 7.32
C LEU A 133 0.58 -4.77 6.53
N VAL A 134 -0.72 -4.74 6.19
CA VAL A 134 -1.32 -3.65 5.42
C VAL A 134 -1.28 -2.34 6.20
N ASN A 135 -1.60 -2.37 7.50
CA ASN A 135 -1.47 -1.20 8.36
C ASN A 135 -0.02 -0.67 8.38
N LYS A 136 0.97 -1.57 8.47
CA LYS A 136 2.39 -1.21 8.36
C LYS A 136 2.74 -0.63 6.98
N ALA A 137 2.21 -1.20 5.91
CA ALA A 137 2.45 -0.72 4.55
C ALA A 137 1.97 0.72 4.35
N PHE A 138 0.76 1.05 4.84
CA PHE A 138 0.25 2.42 4.83
C PHE A 138 1.06 3.35 5.75
N ALA A 139 1.34 2.92 6.98
CA ALA A 139 2.09 3.74 7.94
C ALA A 139 3.50 4.10 7.46
N LEU A 140 4.12 3.25 6.62
CA LEU A 140 5.43 3.47 6.04
C LEU A 140 5.40 4.13 4.65
N GLY A 141 4.21 4.41 4.10
CA GLY A 141 4.06 5.00 2.76
C GLY A 141 4.46 4.04 1.62
N VAL A 142 4.43 2.74 1.86
CA VAL A 142 4.61 1.71 0.83
C VAL A 142 3.37 1.65 -0.06
N LEU A 143 2.21 1.82 0.57
CA LEU A 143 0.93 2.05 -0.06
C LEU A 143 0.45 3.43 0.41
N GLY A 144 0.00 4.27 -0.52
CA GLY A 144 -0.44 5.64 -0.23
C GLY A 144 -0.31 6.49 -1.46
#